data_AF-A0A561PQE4-F1
#
_entry.id   AF-A0A561PQE4-F1
#
_cell.length_a   1.000
_cell.length_b   1.000
_cell.length_c   1.000
_cell.angle_alpha   90.00
_cell.angle_beta   90.00
_cell.angle_gamma   90.00
#
_symmetry.space_group_name_H-M   'P 1'
#
loop_
_entity.id
_entity.type
_entity.pdbx_description
1 polymer ?
#
loop_
_entity_poly.entity_id
_entity_poly.type
_entity_poly.pdbx_seq_one_letter_code
_entity_poly.pdbx_strand_id
1 'polypeptide(L)'
;MKKIIIATMLLLTGRNLLYAQQPTGDEARIRGEWILSKVETKLHAQEDGRLLEEKVFTTPESTHVINGWVPWNLKFLERECIVTHRNGMEGGLYQVTNNGELKYFPEERSGPATPLPVPRFVIRYSLSQEHTLVLHMPSGYYKDNDRGLAVRLEYTCYYQQRLK
;
A
#
# COMPACT_ATOMS: atom_id res chain seq x y z
N MET A 1 16.66 -66.17 -18.75
CA MET A 1 15.91 -64.90 -18.60
C MET A 1 15.47 -64.78 -17.15
N LYS A 2 16.00 -63.79 -16.41
CA LYS A 2 15.77 -63.57 -14.97
C LYS A 2 14.55 -62.68 -14.75
N LYS A 3 13.67 -63.03 -13.81
CA LYS A 3 12.79 -62.07 -13.13
C LYS A 3 12.89 -62.33 -11.63
N ILE A 4 13.52 -61.38 -10.94
CA ILE A 4 13.69 -61.34 -9.49
C ILE A 4 12.48 -60.61 -8.91
N ILE A 5 11.87 -61.19 -7.88
CA ILE A 5 10.91 -60.53 -6.98
C ILE A 5 11.72 -59.84 -5.89
N ILE A 6 11.58 -58.53 -5.69
CA ILE A 6 11.84 -57.88 -4.40
C ILE A 6 10.81 -56.76 -4.19
N ALA A 7 9.98 -56.94 -3.17
CA ALA A 7 9.23 -55.87 -2.52
C ALA A 7 10.12 -55.21 -1.45
N THR A 8 10.09 -53.88 -1.31
CA THR A 8 10.60 -53.20 -0.11
C THR A 8 9.83 -51.91 0.13
N MET A 9 9.03 -51.90 1.19
CA MET A 9 8.51 -50.70 1.86
C MET A 9 9.67 -49.86 2.39
N LEU A 10 9.59 -48.54 2.25
CA LEU A 10 10.31 -47.61 3.12
C LEU A 10 9.41 -46.41 3.42
N LEU A 11 8.89 -46.43 4.65
CA LEU A 11 8.32 -45.29 5.37
C LEU A 11 9.38 -44.18 5.48
N LEU A 12 9.03 -42.97 5.06
CA LEU A 12 9.72 -41.74 5.47
C LEU A 12 8.73 -40.81 6.16
N THR A 13 8.54 -41.05 7.46
CA THR A 13 8.24 -40.01 8.43
C THR A 13 9.43 -39.05 8.49
N GLY A 14 9.24 -37.76 8.21
CA GLY A 14 10.36 -36.85 8.35
C GLY A 14 10.09 -35.40 7.98
N ARG A 15 9.73 -34.62 9.01
CA ARG A 15 10.01 -33.19 9.20
C ARG A 15 9.03 -32.21 8.55
N ASN A 16 8.12 -31.73 9.39
CA ASN A 16 7.88 -30.30 9.66
C ASN A 16 8.75 -29.35 8.83
N LEU A 17 8.36 -29.11 7.58
CA LEU A 17 8.76 -27.90 6.89
C LEU A 17 7.84 -26.81 7.41
N LEU A 18 8.33 -26.12 8.43
CA LEU A 18 7.93 -24.75 8.72
C LEU A 18 7.86 -24.01 7.38
N TYR A 19 6.65 -23.68 6.95
CA TYR A 19 6.42 -22.75 5.86
C TYR A 19 6.94 -21.37 6.28
N ALA A 20 8.25 -21.15 6.15
CA ALA A 20 8.75 -19.83 5.86
C ALA A 20 8.25 -19.52 4.45
N GLN A 21 7.06 -18.91 4.36
CA GLN A 21 6.53 -18.41 3.10
C GLN A 21 7.58 -17.43 2.54
N GLN A 22 8.27 -17.83 1.47
CA GLN A 22 9.10 -16.91 0.72
C GLN A 22 8.19 -15.77 0.24
N PRO A 23 8.51 -14.49 0.51
CA PRO A 23 7.67 -13.38 0.08
C PRO A 23 7.51 -13.45 -1.44
N THR A 24 6.28 -13.68 -1.89
CA THR A 24 5.96 -13.80 -3.31
C THR A 24 6.04 -12.42 -3.95
N GLY A 25 6.82 -12.33 -5.04
CA GLY A 25 6.82 -11.24 -6.02
C GLY A 25 6.92 -9.83 -5.44
N ASP A 26 5.78 -9.23 -5.12
CA ASP A 26 5.67 -7.83 -4.72
C ASP A 26 5.97 -7.58 -3.24
N GLU A 27 5.75 -8.56 -2.36
CA GLU A 27 6.02 -8.40 -0.93
C GLU A 27 7.53 -8.20 -0.65
N ALA A 28 8.39 -8.82 -1.46
CA ALA A 28 9.82 -8.56 -1.41
C ALA A 28 10.17 -7.23 -2.09
N ARG A 29 9.55 -6.92 -3.23
CA ARG A 29 9.86 -5.73 -4.05
C ARG A 29 9.43 -4.41 -3.40
N ILE A 30 8.35 -4.42 -2.61
CA ILE A 30 7.86 -3.20 -1.94
C ILE A 30 8.76 -2.75 -0.79
N ARG A 31 9.66 -3.61 -0.29
CA ARG A 31 10.55 -3.29 0.84
C ARG A 31 11.49 -2.14 0.50
N GLY A 32 11.84 -1.34 1.51
CA GLY A 32 12.74 -0.21 1.38
C GLY A 32 12.07 1.13 1.67
N GLU A 33 12.81 2.21 1.38
CA GLU A 33 12.35 3.58 1.57
C GLU A 33 11.86 4.15 0.24
N TRP A 34 10.71 4.80 0.27
CA TRP A 34 10.03 5.37 -0.88
C TRP A 34 9.70 6.83 -0.60
N ILE A 35 10.11 7.70 -1.50
CA ILE A 35 9.98 9.15 -1.38
C ILE A 35 8.95 9.61 -2.41
N LEU A 36 7.98 10.42 -1.96
CA LEU A 36 6.98 10.99 -2.83
C LEU A 36 7.64 11.86 -3.91
N SER A 37 7.37 11.53 -5.16
CA SER A 37 7.90 12.22 -6.34
C SER A 37 6.86 13.07 -7.04
N LYS A 38 5.60 12.62 -7.05
CA LYS A 38 4.50 13.31 -7.70
C LYS A 38 3.15 12.92 -7.10
N VAL A 39 2.20 13.86 -7.08
CA VAL A 39 0.78 13.58 -6.89
C VAL A 39 0.01 14.14 -8.06
N GLU A 40 -0.85 13.32 -8.65
CA GLU A 40 -1.82 13.74 -9.66
C GLU A 40 -3.20 13.78 -9.03
N THR A 41 -3.94 14.87 -9.22
CA THR A 41 -5.27 15.06 -8.64
C THR A 41 -6.29 15.38 -9.72
N LYS A 42 -7.49 14.82 -9.59
CA LYS A 42 -8.67 15.15 -10.39
C LYS A 42 -9.83 15.50 -9.47
N LEU A 43 -10.35 16.71 -9.63
CA LEU A 43 -11.50 17.20 -8.87
C LEU A 43 -12.75 17.13 -9.74
N HIS A 44 -13.76 16.41 -9.28
CA HIS A 44 -15.03 16.23 -9.97
C HIS A 44 -16.17 16.87 -9.18
N ALA A 45 -17.16 17.43 -9.86
CA ALA A 45 -18.45 17.72 -9.24
C ALA A 45 -19.14 16.39 -8.86
N GLN A 46 -19.74 16.31 -7.67
CA GLN A 46 -20.43 15.09 -7.23
C GLN A 46 -21.76 14.86 -7.94
N GLU A 47 -22.47 15.94 -8.30
CA GLU A 47 -23.82 15.86 -8.86
C GLU A 47 -23.83 15.21 -10.26
N ASP A 48 -22.91 15.61 -11.13
CA ASP A 48 -22.86 15.21 -12.53
C ASP A 48 -21.57 14.46 -12.93
N GLY A 49 -20.60 14.33 -12.00
CA GLY A 49 -19.31 13.69 -12.24
C GLY A 49 -18.34 14.50 -13.10
N ARG A 50 -18.70 15.73 -13.50
CA ARG A 50 -17.91 16.57 -14.41
C ARG A 50 -16.55 16.89 -13.80
N LEU A 51 -15.49 16.75 -14.59
CA LEU A 51 -14.14 17.19 -14.21
C LEU A 51 -14.11 18.72 -14.11
N LEU A 52 -13.75 19.22 -12.94
CA LEU A 52 -13.63 20.64 -12.64
C LEU A 52 -12.18 21.12 -12.72
N GLU A 53 -11.24 20.27 -12.31
CA GLU A 53 -9.83 20.64 -12.20
C GLU A 53 -8.94 19.40 -12.24
N GLU A 54 -7.77 19.53 -12.87
CA GLU A 54 -6.69 18.55 -12.82
C GLU A 54 -5.38 19.28 -12.50
N LYS A 55 -4.61 18.72 -11.56
CA LYS A 55 -3.36 19.31 -11.09
C LYS A 55 -2.30 18.23 -10.88
N VAL A 56 -1.06 18.63 -11.06
CA VAL A 56 0.13 17.81 -10.80
C VAL A 56 1.02 18.55 -9.81
N PHE A 57 1.37 17.86 -8.74
CA PHE A 57 2.21 18.36 -7.66
C PHE A 57 3.50 17.55 -7.65
N THR A 58 4.66 18.19 -7.81
CA THR A 58 5.96 17.49 -7.94
C THR A 58 6.90 17.72 -6.76
N THR A 59 6.44 18.40 -5.72
CA THR A 59 7.18 18.57 -4.46
C THR A 59 6.29 18.28 -3.26
N PRO A 60 6.80 17.70 -2.17
CA PRO A 60 6.03 17.45 -0.96
C PRO A 60 5.31 18.71 -0.43
N GLU A 61 5.96 19.86 -0.46
CA GLU A 61 5.42 21.12 0.06
C GLU A 61 4.20 21.57 -0.76
N SER A 62 4.22 21.37 -2.08
CA SER A 62 3.09 21.71 -2.94
C SER A 62 1.84 20.86 -2.65
N THR A 63 2.00 19.70 -2.02
CA THR A 63 0.88 18.80 -1.69
C THR A 63 0.07 19.23 -0.45
N HIS A 64 0.53 20.24 0.31
CA HIS A 64 -0.16 20.70 1.52
C HIS A 64 -1.60 21.17 1.28
N VAL A 65 -1.87 21.68 0.07
CA VAL A 65 -3.19 22.19 -0.34
C VAL A 65 -4.17 21.08 -0.72
N ILE A 66 -3.69 19.84 -0.87
CA ILE A 66 -4.55 18.70 -1.22
C ILE A 66 -5.41 18.37 -0.01
N ASN A 67 -6.74 18.38 -0.20
CA ASN A 67 -7.70 18.01 0.83
C ASN A 67 -7.84 16.48 0.93
N GLY A 68 -6.75 15.82 1.30
CA GLY A 68 -6.65 14.37 1.43
C GLY A 68 -5.44 13.97 2.27
N TRP A 69 -5.37 12.68 2.63
CA TRP A 69 -4.19 12.13 3.29
C TRP A 69 -3.14 11.78 2.23
N VAL A 70 -2.00 12.48 2.25
CA VAL A 70 -0.89 12.29 1.30
C VAL A 70 0.35 11.83 2.09
N PRO A 71 0.74 10.55 1.95
CA PRO A 71 2.00 10.06 2.50
C PRO A 71 3.17 10.65 1.72
N TRP A 72 4.11 11.27 2.41
CA TRP A 72 5.31 11.85 1.81
C TRP A 72 6.46 10.84 1.76
N ASN A 73 6.62 10.04 2.81
CA ASN A 73 7.62 8.97 2.84
C ASN A 73 6.97 7.69 3.34
N LEU A 74 7.34 6.58 2.73
CA LEU A 74 6.94 5.24 3.13
C LEU A 74 8.20 4.41 3.34
N LYS A 75 8.30 3.72 4.48
CA LYS A 75 9.36 2.77 4.75
C LYS A 75 8.77 1.42 5.06
N PHE A 76 8.88 0.50 4.12
CA PHE A 76 8.42 -0.88 4.27
C PHE A 76 9.58 -1.75 4.75
N LEU A 77 9.41 -2.30 5.95
CA LEU A 77 10.27 -3.33 6.54
C LEU A 77 9.64 -4.70 6.28
N GLU A 78 10.09 -5.75 6.97
CA GLU A 78 9.58 -7.10 6.72
C GLU A 78 8.09 -7.25 7.00
N ARG A 79 7.59 -6.61 8.06
CA ARG A 79 6.17 -6.67 8.48
C ARG A 79 5.58 -5.31 8.83
N GLU A 80 6.43 -4.31 8.96
CA GLU A 80 6.08 -2.98 9.45
C GLU A 80 6.19 -1.96 8.33
N CYS A 81 5.34 -0.95 8.39
CA CYS A 81 5.39 0.22 7.54
C CYS A 81 5.45 1.46 8.43
N ILE A 82 6.42 2.33 8.17
CA ILE A 82 6.48 3.67 8.75
C ILE A 82 6.04 4.65 7.67
N VAL A 83 5.06 5.47 8.00
CA VAL A 83 4.50 6.49 7.12
C VAL A 83 4.79 7.86 7.69
N THR A 84 5.40 8.74 6.88
CA THR A 84 5.52 10.17 7.19
C THR A 84 4.54 10.95 6.34
N HIS A 85 3.78 11.85 6.96
CA HIS A 85 2.83 12.73 6.29
C HIS A 85 2.85 14.11 6.97
N ARG A 86 2.08 15.06 6.44
CA ARG A 86 2.08 16.47 6.92
C ARG A 86 1.84 16.66 8.43
N ASN A 87 1.16 15.71 9.09
CA ASN A 87 0.78 15.83 10.50
C ASN A 87 1.71 15.03 11.44
N GLY A 88 2.76 14.39 10.91
CA GLY A 88 3.70 13.61 11.71
C GLY A 88 4.08 12.28 11.07
N MET A 89 4.40 11.32 11.94
CA MET A 89 4.84 9.99 11.55
C MET A 89 3.99 8.95 12.30
N GLU A 90 3.54 7.92 11.60
CA GLU A 90 2.83 6.78 12.17
C GLU A 90 3.44 5.45 11.72
N GLY A 91 3.48 4.50 12.64
CA GLY A 91 3.93 3.13 12.42
C GLY A 91 2.73 2.17 12.43
N GLY A 92 2.84 1.08 11.68
CA GLY A 92 1.82 0.05 11.64
C GLY A 92 2.31 -1.20 10.91
N LEU A 93 1.46 -2.22 10.87
CA LEU A 93 1.67 -3.39 10.03
C LEU A 93 1.13 -3.13 8.63
N TYR A 94 1.66 -3.86 7.66
CA TYR A 94 1.10 -3.86 6.31
C TYR A 94 1.00 -5.28 5.75
N GLN A 95 0.11 -5.44 4.79
CA GLN A 95 -0.01 -6.66 4.01
C GLN A 95 -0.17 -6.30 2.53
N VAL A 96 0.64 -6.92 1.69
CA VAL A 96 0.47 -6.89 0.24
C VAL A 96 -0.32 -8.12 -0.18
N THR A 97 -1.33 -7.93 -1.01
CA THR A 97 -2.16 -9.01 -1.52
C THR A 97 -1.96 -9.18 -3.02
N ASN A 98 -2.11 -10.42 -3.51
CA ASN A 98 -1.87 -10.78 -4.92
C ASN A 98 -2.83 -10.12 -5.93
N ASN A 99 -3.88 -9.45 -5.46
CA ASN A 99 -4.83 -8.68 -6.27
C ASN A 99 -4.44 -7.19 -6.41
N GLY A 100 -3.22 -6.80 -6.02
CA GLY A 100 -2.73 -5.43 -6.15
C GLY A 100 -3.28 -4.48 -5.09
N GLU A 101 -3.56 -4.98 -3.88
CA GLU A 101 -3.94 -4.16 -2.74
C GLU A 101 -2.85 -4.13 -1.66
N LEU A 102 -2.65 -2.95 -1.10
CA LEU A 102 -1.84 -2.69 0.07
C LEU A 102 -2.78 -2.39 1.23
N LYS A 103 -2.75 -3.23 2.25
CA LYS A 103 -3.54 -3.07 3.48
C LYS A 103 -2.65 -2.51 4.56
N TYR A 104 -3.07 -1.44 5.21
CA TYR A 104 -2.36 -0.83 6.33
C TYR A 104 -3.15 -1.00 7.63
N PHE A 105 -2.49 -1.49 8.67
CA PHE A 105 -3.04 -1.72 9.99
C PHE A 105 -2.26 -0.84 10.97
N PRO A 106 -2.87 0.24 11.50
CA PRO A 106 -2.19 1.09 12.46
C PRO A 106 -1.83 0.28 13.70
N GLU A 107 -0.68 0.56 14.31
CA GLU A 107 -0.32 -0.06 15.58
C GLU A 107 -1.33 0.39 16.66
N GLU A 108 -2.22 -0.50 17.10
CA GLU A 108 -3.15 -0.18 18.18
C GLU A 108 -2.38 -0.04 19.48
N ARG A 109 -2.52 1.10 20.16
CA ARG A 109 -2.08 1.25 21.55
C ARG A 109 -2.93 0.30 22.40
N SER A 110 -2.26 -0.74 22.90
CA SER A 110 -2.75 -1.85 23.70
C SER A 110 -3.94 -1.51 24.61
N GLY A 111 -5.12 -2.01 24.26
CA GLY A 111 -6.26 -2.24 25.15
C GLY A 111 -6.54 -3.75 25.26
N PRO A 112 -7.14 -4.24 26.36
CA PRO A 112 -7.35 -5.67 26.53
C PRO A 112 -8.43 -6.18 25.54
N ALA A 113 -8.02 -7.17 24.74
CA ALA A 113 -8.85 -8.01 23.86
C ALA A 113 -9.59 -7.31 22.72
N THR A 114 -8.85 -6.75 21.75
CA THR A 114 -9.44 -6.33 20.46
C THR A 114 -9.54 -7.53 19.49
N PRO A 115 -10.64 -7.66 18.71
CA PRO A 115 -10.73 -8.58 17.56
C PRO A 115 -9.62 -8.33 16.53
N LEU A 116 -9.48 -9.25 15.56
CA LEU A 116 -8.50 -9.17 14.47
C LEU A 116 -8.40 -7.73 13.90
N PRO A 117 -7.17 -7.19 13.72
CA PRO A 117 -7.01 -5.80 13.31
C PRO A 117 -7.64 -5.59 11.94
N VAL A 118 -8.62 -4.69 11.86
CA VAL A 118 -9.24 -4.27 10.61
C VAL A 118 -8.28 -3.28 9.94
N PRO A 119 -7.99 -3.40 8.63
CA PRO A 119 -7.13 -2.43 7.97
C PRO A 119 -7.79 -1.05 8.02
N ARG A 120 -7.02 -0.03 8.44
CA ARG A 120 -7.50 1.36 8.38
C ARG A 120 -7.70 1.79 6.93
N PHE A 121 -6.81 1.34 6.05
CA PHE A 121 -6.89 1.60 4.62
C PHE A 121 -6.56 0.35 3.81
N VAL A 122 -7.29 0.19 2.70
CA VAL A 122 -6.99 -0.75 1.62
C VAL A 122 -6.79 0.09 0.37
N ILE A 123 -5.57 0.10 -0.15
CA ILE A 123 -5.14 1.01 -1.22
C ILE A 123 -4.71 0.16 -2.41
N ARG A 124 -5.22 0.46 -3.61
CA ARG A 124 -4.69 -0.20 -4.81
C ARG A 124 -3.29 0.32 -5.09
N TYR A 125 -2.36 -0.58 -5.35
CA TYR A 125 -1.00 -0.22 -5.67
C TYR A 125 -0.54 -0.87 -6.97
N SER A 126 0.50 -0.28 -7.57
CA SER A 126 1.30 -0.96 -8.58
C SER A 126 2.79 -0.68 -8.37
N LEU A 127 3.62 -1.66 -8.70
CA LEU A 127 5.08 -1.56 -8.66
C LEU A 127 5.64 -1.72 -10.06
N SER A 128 6.22 -0.65 -10.61
CA SER A 128 6.92 -0.72 -11.88
C SER A 128 8.25 -1.48 -11.74
N GLN A 129 8.83 -1.91 -12.86
CA GLN A 129 10.18 -2.47 -12.88
C GLN A 129 11.26 -1.40 -12.63
N GLU A 130 10.92 -0.13 -12.84
CA GLU A 130 11.79 1.04 -12.69
C GLU A 130 11.77 1.63 -11.28
N HIS A 131 11.58 0.80 -10.24
CA HIS A 131 11.58 1.24 -8.84
C HIS A 131 10.59 2.38 -8.54
N THR A 132 9.43 2.36 -9.20
CA THR A 132 8.32 3.30 -8.93
C THR A 132 7.17 2.57 -8.25
N LEU A 133 6.73 3.08 -7.10
CA LEU A 133 5.52 2.65 -6.41
C LEU A 133 4.42 3.67 -6.71
N VAL A 134 3.26 3.19 -7.14
CA VAL A 134 2.08 4.02 -7.39
C VAL A 134 0.99 3.59 -6.42
N LEU A 135 0.43 4.55 -5.68
CA LEU A 135 -0.70 4.34 -4.77
C LEU A 135 -1.92 5.12 -5.27
N HIS A 136 -3.02 4.42 -5.51
CA HIS A 136 -4.31 5.01 -5.84
C HIS A 136 -5.10 5.26 -4.56
N MET A 137 -5.07 6.50 -4.10
CA MET A 137 -5.57 6.88 -2.79
C MET A 137 -7.11 6.86 -2.77
N PRO A 138 -7.74 6.55 -1.62
CA PRO A 138 -9.19 6.65 -1.48
C PRO A 138 -9.68 8.06 -1.85
N SER A 139 -10.80 8.15 -2.56
CA SER A 139 -11.35 9.45 -2.94
C SER A 139 -11.77 10.26 -1.71
N GLY A 140 -11.45 11.56 -1.73
CA GLY A 140 -11.94 12.52 -0.75
C GLY A 140 -13.28 13.14 -1.21
N TYR A 141 -14.17 13.43 -0.26
CA TYR A 141 -15.45 14.07 -0.54
C TYR A 141 -15.62 15.27 0.39
N TYR A 142 -15.86 16.45 -0.17
CA TYR A 142 -16.02 17.68 0.60
C TYR A 142 -16.81 18.74 -0.16
N LYS A 143 -17.15 19.85 0.51
CA LYS A 143 -17.71 21.04 -0.13
C LYS A 143 -16.58 21.97 -0.54
N ASP A 144 -16.45 22.24 -1.83
CA ASP A 144 -15.60 23.29 -2.36
C ASP A 144 -16.29 24.63 -2.12
N ASN A 145 -15.78 25.42 -1.18
CA ASN A 145 -16.41 26.68 -0.78
C ASN A 145 -16.23 27.77 -1.84
N ASP A 146 -15.15 27.75 -2.61
CA ASP A 146 -14.88 28.74 -3.65
C ASP A 146 -15.86 28.56 -4.82
N ARG A 147 -16.20 27.31 -5.13
CA ARG A 147 -17.17 26.96 -6.18
C ARG A 147 -18.60 26.82 -5.65
N GLY A 148 -18.79 26.68 -4.34
CA GLY A 148 -20.08 26.43 -3.71
C GLY A 148 -20.67 25.03 -3.97
N LEU A 149 -19.87 24.05 -4.36
CA LEU A 149 -20.33 22.72 -4.84
C LEU A 149 -19.78 21.58 -3.98
N ALA A 150 -20.53 20.47 -3.91
CA ALA A 150 -20.01 19.21 -3.40
C ALA A 150 -19.08 18.57 -4.45
N VAL A 151 -17.87 18.21 -4.06
CA VAL A 151 -16.82 17.71 -4.95
C VAL A 151 -16.22 16.40 -4.47
N ARG A 152 -15.77 15.60 -5.43
CA ARG A 152 -15.03 14.35 -5.23
C ARG A 152 -13.62 14.54 -5.76
N LEU A 153 -12.63 14.32 -4.89
CA LEU A 153 -11.21 14.38 -5.21
C LEU A 153 -10.67 12.97 -5.39
N GLU A 154 -10.21 12.66 -6.59
CA GLU A 154 -9.38 11.48 -6.86
C GLU A 154 -7.93 11.91 -6.91
N TYR A 155 -7.03 11.11 -6.33
CA TYR A 155 -5.60 11.41 -6.40
C TYR A 155 -4.74 10.16 -6.36
N THR A 156 -3.63 10.21 -7.10
CA THR A 156 -2.65 9.14 -7.22
C THR A 156 -1.29 9.65 -6.80
N CYS A 157 -0.64 8.93 -5.88
CA CYS A 157 0.68 9.25 -5.37
C CYS A 157 1.72 8.36 -6.05
N TYR A 158 2.80 8.96 -6.53
CA TYR A 158 3.91 8.29 -7.19
C TYR A 158 5.16 8.44 -6.33
N TYR A 159 5.82 7.33 -6.06
CA TYR A 159 7.01 7.28 -5.21
C TYR A 159 8.19 6.70 -5.95
N GLN A 160 9.36 7.23 -5.67
CA GLN A 160 10.64 6.69 -6.12
C GLN A 160 11.32 5.98 -4.96
N GLN A 161 11.88 4.80 -5.22
CA GLN A 161 12.65 4.09 -4.21
C GLN A 161 13.96 4.84 -3.95
N ARG A 162 14.29 5.06 -2.68
CA ARG A 162 15.58 5.60 -2.29
C ARG A 162 16.63 4.50 -2.41
N LEU A 163 17.44 4.58 -3.47
CA LEU A 163 18.61 3.73 -3.64
C LEU A 163 19.69 4.17 -2.63
N LYS A 164 20.31 3.18 -1.96
CA LYS A 164 21.44 3.41 -1.06
C LYS A 164 22.74 3.47 -1.83
#